data_AF-A0A1A9WYZ0-F1
#
_entry.id   AF-A0A1A9WYZ0-F1
#
_cell.length_a   1.000
_cell.length_b   1.000
_cell.length_c   1.000
_cell.angle_alpha   90.00
_cell.angle_beta   90.00
_cell.angle_gamma   90.00
#
_symmetry.space_group_name_H-M   'P 1'
#
loop_
_entity.id
_entity.type
_entity.pdbx_description
1 polymer ?
#
loop_
_entity_poly.entity_id
_entity_poly.type
_entity_poly.pdbx_seq_one_letter_code
_entity_poly.pdbx_strand_id
1 'polypeptide(L)'
;MQEFYSFAPTEQGYRFNLDEPNGSKRDEMGVILNPGTPEEQLVIMGTYTVYDEKTDTETVTMYTADKDGYRTRYKIKNRKLSANALKSAAEMNIKFDH
;
A
#
# COMPACT_ATOMS: atom_id res chain seq x y z
N MET A 1 5.31 9.64 -20.10
CA MET A 1 5.93 9.33 -18.78
C MET A 1 5.02 9.77 -17.62
N GLN A 2 3.70 9.75 -17.79
CA GLN A 2 2.72 10.35 -16.88
C GLN A 2 1.47 9.46 -16.70
N GLU A 3 1.54 8.19 -17.10
CA GLU A 3 0.36 7.30 -17.12
C GLU A 3 0.08 6.64 -15.77
N PHE A 4 1.06 6.64 -14.87
CA PHE A 4 1.04 5.84 -13.64
C PHE A 4 1.11 6.67 -12.36
N TYR A 5 1.26 7.99 -12.44
CA TYR A 5 1.29 8.84 -11.26
C TYR A 5 0.37 10.04 -11.42
N SER A 6 -0.19 10.50 -10.29
CA SER A 6 -0.92 11.74 -10.20
C SER A 6 -0.42 12.54 -9.00
N PHE A 7 -0.30 13.85 -9.17
CA PHE A 7 -0.05 14.80 -8.09
C PHE A 7 -1.04 15.94 -8.23
N ALA A 8 -1.76 16.21 -7.14
CA ALA A 8 -2.75 17.26 -7.08
C ALA A 8 -2.47 18.13 -5.84
N PRO A 9 -1.99 19.38 -6.01
CA PRO A 9 -1.94 20.32 -4.89
C PRO A 9 -3.36 20.65 -4.42
N THR A 10 -3.50 20.94 -3.14
CA THR A 10 -4.73 21.41 -2.49
C THR A 10 -4.42 22.71 -1.75
N GLU A 11 -5.43 23.46 -1.32
CA GLU A 11 -5.21 24.71 -0.58
C GLU A 11 -4.35 24.53 0.68
N GLN A 12 -4.41 23.35 1.29
CA GLN A 12 -3.79 23.05 2.58
C GLN A 12 -2.81 21.87 2.49
N GLY A 13 -2.29 21.54 1.30
CA GLY A 13 -1.37 20.42 1.14
C GLY A 13 -1.42 19.78 -0.24
N TYR A 14 -1.41 18.45 -0.32
CA TYR A 14 -1.40 17.72 -1.59
C TYR A 14 -1.99 16.32 -1.49
N ARG A 15 -2.35 15.76 -2.65
CA ARG A 15 -2.63 14.34 -2.87
C ARG A 15 -1.65 13.80 -3.92
N PHE A 16 -1.10 12.63 -3.66
CA PHE A 16 -0.20 11.92 -4.55
C PHE A 16 -0.68 10.48 -4.72
N ASN A 17 -0.74 9.99 -5.95
CA ASN A 17 -0.97 8.58 -6.24
C ASN A 17 0.06 8.05 -7.23
N LEU A 18 0.43 6.79 -7.07
CA LEU A 18 1.28 6.02 -7.98
C LEU A 18 0.67 4.63 -8.14
N ASP A 19 0.46 4.19 -9.38
CA ASP A 19 -0.03 2.87 -9.76
C ASP A 19 1.01 2.21 -10.66
N GLU A 20 1.81 1.29 -10.13
CA GLU A 20 2.87 0.62 -10.89
C GLU A 20 2.30 -0.56 -11.71
N PRO A 21 2.84 -0.85 -12.90
CA PRO A 21 2.36 -1.96 -13.74
C PRO A 21 2.43 -3.33 -13.07
N ASN A 22 3.30 -3.51 -12.07
CA ASN A 22 3.44 -4.74 -11.29
C ASN A 22 2.35 -4.91 -10.21
N GLY A 23 1.35 -4.02 -10.17
CA GLY A 23 0.25 -4.03 -9.21
C GLY A 23 0.57 -3.34 -7.88
N SER A 24 1.80 -2.83 -7.68
CA SER A 24 2.16 -2.05 -6.51
C SER A 24 1.60 -0.63 -6.62
N LYS A 25 1.25 -0.04 -5.48
CA LYS A 25 0.52 1.24 -5.45
C LYS A 25 0.98 2.11 -4.29
N ARG A 26 0.92 3.43 -4.46
CA ARG A 26 1.06 4.41 -3.39
C ARG A 26 -0.10 5.39 -3.44
N ASP A 27 -0.74 5.63 -2.30
CA ASP A 27 -1.67 6.73 -2.08
C ASP A 27 -1.17 7.53 -0.89
N GLU A 28 -0.91 8.82 -1.07
CA GLU A 28 -0.41 9.70 -0.03
C GLU A 28 -1.14 11.04 -0.06
N MET A 29 -1.36 11.61 1.13
CA MET A 29 -1.72 13.01 1.29
C MET A 29 -0.84 13.67 2.35
N GLY A 30 -0.42 14.89 2.06
CA GLY A 30 0.11 15.81 3.06
C GLY A 30 -0.93 16.89 3.34
N VAL A 31 -1.17 17.19 4.61
CA VAL A 31 -2.14 18.21 5.05
C VAL A 31 -1.52 19.09 6.13
N ILE A 32 -1.67 20.40 5.98
CA ILE A 32 -1.37 21.40 7.01
C ILE A 32 -2.61 21.52 7.90
N LEU A 33 -2.49 21.11 9.15
CA LEU A 33 -3.54 21.28 10.16
C LEU A 33 -3.34 22.60 10.90
N ASN A 34 -4.46 23.26 11.23
CA ASN A 34 -4.52 24.53 11.97
C ASN A 34 -3.62 25.65 11.40
N PRO A 35 -3.70 25.93 10.08
CA PRO A 35 -2.85 26.93 9.45
C PRO A 35 -3.05 28.31 10.09
N GLY A 36 -1.94 29.01 10.35
CA GLY A 36 -1.94 30.35 10.97
C GLY A 36 -2.14 30.35 12.49
N THR A 37 -2.03 29.20 13.15
CA THR A 37 -2.10 29.09 14.62
C THR A 37 -0.78 28.56 15.22
N PRO A 38 -0.52 28.72 16.52
CA PRO A 38 0.62 28.09 17.18
C PRO A 38 0.62 26.55 17.13
N GLU A 39 -0.54 25.94 16.83
CA GLU A 39 -0.72 24.48 16.70
C GLU A 39 -0.65 24.03 15.23
N GLU A 40 -0.11 24.87 14.34
CA GLU A 40 0.12 24.53 12.94
C GLU A 40 1.07 23.33 12.84
N GLN A 41 0.68 22.33 12.06
CA GLN A 41 1.49 21.14 11.84
C GLN A 41 1.26 20.52 10.46
N LEU A 42 2.33 19.98 9.87
CA LEU A 42 2.26 19.14 8.68
C LEU A 42 2.03 17.69 9.11
N VAL A 43 0.97 17.08 8.58
CA VAL A 43 0.68 15.65 8.73
C VAL A 43 0.74 15.00 7.36
N ILE A 44 1.56 13.97 7.21
CA ILE A 44 1.64 13.14 6.01
C ILE A 44 1.08 11.78 6.36
N MET A 45 0.10 11.31 5.60
CA MET A 45 -0.46 9.98 5.72
C MET A 45 -0.51 9.32 4.37
N GLY A 46 -0.21 8.03 4.33
CA GLY A 46 -0.31 7.29 3.10
C GLY A 46 -0.31 5.79 3.28
N THR A 47 -0.45 5.12 2.15
CA THR A 47 -0.34 3.68 2.03
C THR A 47 0.62 3.34 0.90
N TYR A 48 1.44 2.32 1.12
CA TYR A 48 2.22 1.66 0.07
C TYR A 48 1.79 0.20 0.00
N THR A 49 1.35 -0.24 -1.16
CA THR A 49 0.87 -1.59 -1.41
C THR A 49 1.86 -2.29 -2.32
N VAL A 50 2.32 -3.47 -1.90
CA VAL A 50 3.15 -4.37 -2.71
C VAL A 50 2.35 -5.62 -3.00
N TYR A 51 2.30 -6.02 -4.26
CA TYR A 51 1.69 -7.27 -4.69
C TYR A 51 2.78 -8.29 -5.04
N ASP A 52 2.68 -9.48 -4.47
CA ASP A 52 3.53 -10.62 -4.80
C ASP A 52 2.72 -11.67 -5.57
N GLU A 53 2.98 -11.77 -6.87
CA GLU A 53 2.36 -12.76 -7.77
C GLU A 53 2.65 -14.21 -7.38
N LYS A 54 3.80 -14.49 -6.75
CA LYS A 54 4.19 -15.87 -6.42
C LYS A 54 3.35 -16.42 -5.27
N THR A 55 3.03 -15.56 -4.32
CA THR A 55 2.30 -15.93 -3.10
C THR A 55 0.86 -15.44 -3.12
N ASP A 56 0.41 -14.79 -4.21
CA ASP A 56 -0.89 -14.13 -4.35
C ASP A 56 -1.26 -13.30 -3.11
N THR A 57 -0.26 -12.54 -2.64
CA THR A 57 -0.32 -11.80 -1.39
C THR A 57 -0.19 -10.31 -1.65
N GLU A 58 -1.07 -9.54 -1.04
CA GLU A 58 -1.01 -8.07 -1.03
C GLU A 58 -0.55 -7.60 0.36
N THR A 59 0.58 -6.92 0.42
CA THR A 59 1.07 -6.28 1.65
C THR A 59 0.79 -4.78 1.57
N VAL A 60 -0.05 -4.28 2.47
CA VAL A 60 -0.36 -2.85 2.58
C VAL A 60 0.34 -2.28 3.80
N THR A 61 1.24 -1.33 3.61
CA THR A 61 1.89 -0.56 4.67
C THR A 61 1.23 0.81 4.77
N MET A 62 0.58 1.11 5.90
CA MET A 62 0.11 2.44 6.23
C MET A 62 1.17 3.19 7.02
N TYR A 63 1.36 4.46 6.72
CA TYR A 63 2.29 5.32 7.44
C TYR A 63 1.67 6.67 7.78
N THR A 64 2.17 7.25 8.86
CA THR A 64 1.82 8.59 9.33
C THR A 64 3.09 9.27 9.82
N ALA A 65 3.35 10.48 9.34
CA ALA A 65 4.41 11.36 9.82
C ALA A 65 3.78 12.67 10.29
N ASP A 66 4.04 13.05 11.53
CA ASP A 66 3.58 14.30 12.14
C ASP A 66 4.57 14.75 13.22
N LYS A 67 4.16 15.71 14.07
CA LYS A 67 5.00 16.26 15.14
C LYS A 67 5.46 15.22 16.17
N ASP A 68 4.73 14.12 16.33
CA ASP A 68 5.06 13.04 17.27
C ASP A 68 5.99 11.99 16.64
N GLY A 69 6.38 12.18 15.37
CA GLY A 69 7.31 11.35 14.62
C GLY A 69 6.64 10.45 13.58
N TYR A 70 7.39 9.43 13.15
CA TYR A 70 6.97 8.51 12.10
C TYR A 70 6.41 7.21 12.67
N ARG A 71 5.21 6.83 12.24
CA ARG A 71 4.48 5.65 12.70
C ARG A 71 4.06 4.80 11.50
N THR A 72 4.27 3.49 11.59
CA THR A 72 3.90 2.55 10.53
C THR A 72 3.08 1.40 11.07
N ARG A 73 2.19 0.88 10.23
CA ARG A 73 1.45 -0.37 10.45
C ARG A 73 1.35 -1.09 9.12
N TYR A 74 1.37 -2.41 9.12
CA TYR A 74 1.19 -3.19 7.91
C TYR A 74 0.05 -4.20 8.07
N LYS A 75 -0.57 -4.54 6.95
CA LYS A 75 -1.59 -5.58 6.83
C LYS A 75 -1.26 -6.45 5.63
N ILE A 76 -1.16 -7.75 5.87
CA ILE A 76 -1.05 -8.75 4.82
C ILE A 76 -2.46 -9.21 4.47
N LYS A 77 -2.83 -9.16 3.19
CA LYS A 77 -4.07 -9.71 2.66
C LYS A 77 -3.74 -10.84 1.70
N ASN A 78 -4.07 -12.06 2.10
CA ASN A 78 -4.06 -13.19 1.18
C ASN A 78 -5.32 -13.09 0.30
N ARG A 79 -5.17 -13.01 -1.03
CA ARG A 79 -6.31 -12.96 -1.95
C ARG A 79 -6.91 -14.36 -2.15
N LYS A 80 -7.24 -15.04 -1.04
CA LYS A 80 -7.61 -16.46 -0.92
C LYS A 80 -6.47 -17.40 -1.36
N LEU A 81 -6.33 -18.50 -0.62
CA LEU A 81 -5.87 -19.76 -1.20
C LEU A 81 -6.80 -20.04 -2.37
N SER A 82 -6.39 -19.69 -3.59
CA SER A 82 -7.21 -19.95 -4.77
C SER A 82 -7.44 -21.45 -4.87
N ALA A 83 -8.61 -21.88 -5.34
CA ALA A 83 -8.88 -23.31 -5.55
C ALA A 83 -7.79 -23.96 -6.44
N ASN A 84 -7.17 -23.17 -7.32
CA ASN A 84 -6.04 -23.58 -8.14
C ASN A 84 -4.75 -23.78 -7.31
N ALA A 85 -4.44 -22.88 -6.37
CA ALA A 85 -3.31 -23.05 -5.46
C ALA A 85 -3.47 -24.29 -4.56
N LEU A 86 -4.70 -24.56 -4.08
CA LEU A 86 -5.02 -25.77 -3.31
C LEU A 86 -4.94 -27.04 -4.17
N LYS A 87 -5.39 -26.98 -5.43
CA LYS A 87 -5.35 -28.12 -6.36
C LYS A 87 -3.92 -28.47 -6.77
N SER A 88 -3.07 -27.47 -7.06
CA SER A 88 -1.65 -27.71 -7.35
C SER A 88 -0.88 -28.30 -6.17
N ALA A 89 -1.18 -27.87 -4.93
CA ALA A 89 -0.59 -28.47 -3.74
C ALA A 89 -1.03 -29.92 -3.52
N ALA A 90 -2.28 -30.27 -3.83
CA ALA A 90 -2.79 -31.63 -3.74
C ALA A 90 -2.19 -32.56 -4.82
N GLU A 91 -2.02 -32.09 -6.05
CA GLU A 91 -1.44 -32.88 -7.15
C GLU A 91 0.07 -33.14 -6.97
N MET A 92 0.80 -32.25 -6.29
CA MET A 92 2.21 -32.46 -5.96
C MET A 92 2.42 -33.57 -4.91
N ASN A 93 1.49 -33.77 -3.99
CA ASN A 93 1.59 -34.84 -2.97
C ASN A 93 1.25 -36.24 -3.51
N ILE A 94 0.59 -36.35 -4.66
CA ILE A 94 0.23 -37.64 -5.26
C ILE A 94 1.37 -38.21 -6.12
N LYS A 95 2.35 -37.38 -6.53
CA LYS A 95 3.46 -37.81 -7.39
C LYS A 95 4.66 -38.40 -6.64
N PHE A 96 4.62 -38.49 -5.32
CA PHE A 96 5.71 -39.06 -4.49
C PHE A 96 5.40 -40.45 -3.94
N ASP A 97 4.26 -41.05 -4.31
CA ASP A 97 3.88 -42.41 -3.90
C ASP A 97 3.89 -43.34 -5.13
N HIS A 98 5.08 -43.70 -5.58
CA HIS A 98 5.36 -44.81 -6.51
C HIS A 98 6.71 -45.45 -6.19
#